data_AF-A0A2V9IHK7-F1
#
_entry.id   AF-A0A2V9IHK7-F1
#
_cell.length_a   1.000
_cell.length_b   1.000
_cell.length_c   1.000
_cell.angle_alpha   90.00
_cell.angle_beta   90.00
_cell.angle_gamma   90.00
#
_symmetry.space_group_name_H-M   'P 1'
#
loop_
_entity.id
_entity.type
_entity.pdbx_description
1 polymer ?
#
loop_
_entity_poly.entity_id
_entity_poly.type
_entity_poly.pdbx_seq_one_letter_code
_entity_poly.pdbx_strand_id
1 'polypeptide(L)'
;NVLGRDTMHAFWDDALAPERLKNSEAHRDGLRETRLAAEEAQERLDRALSLGGDPTTLSSLLLAARMLDYAAMKYAYAAEMAEFWRQLGPRPKREDLGFLLFSEINAQNHSRIEDLIDRVPELRDSYRAAWLAEYTPYRLGTVLGKWDAEFQYWWSLQRRLNKFESGFHDGDALPPFESFSVERQAP
;
A
#
# COMPACT_ATOMS: atom_id res chain seq x y z
N ASN A 1 -7.29 -12.10 -19.77
CA ASN A 1 -8.32 -12.87 -19.05
C ASN A 1 -7.71 -13.32 -17.73
N VAL A 2 -7.95 -12.58 -16.65
CA VAL A 2 -7.32 -12.79 -15.32
C VAL A 2 -8.43 -13.12 -14.31
N LEU A 3 -9.21 -14.14 -14.62
CA LEU A 3 -9.98 -14.87 -13.62
C LEU A 3 -9.28 -16.22 -13.49
N GLY A 4 -8.56 -16.42 -12.38
CA GLY A 4 -7.84 -17.68 -12.10
C GLY A 4 -6.31 -17.61 -12.01
N ARG A 5 -5.69 -16.42 -11.90
CA ARG A 5 -4.33 -16.30 -11.30
C ARG A 5 -4.48 -15.81 -9.87
N ASP A 6 -3.61 -16.28 -8.97
CA ASP A 6 -3.65 -15.95 -7.54
C ASP A 6 -3.61 -14.43 -7.32
N THR A 7 -4.78 -13.83 -7.10
CA THR A 7 -4.95 -12.40 -6.78
C THR A 7 -4.12 -11.99 -5.57
N MET A 8 -3.84 -12.96 -4.70
CA MET A 8 -2.97 -12.83 -3.53
C MET A 8 -1.51 -12.53 -3.90
N HIS A 9 -1.01 -12.90 -5.08
CA HIS A 9 0.35 -12.51 -5.49
C HIS A 9 0.43 -11.02 -5.81
N ALA A 10 -0.56 -10.47 -6.51
CA ALA A 10 -0.63 -9.05 -6.81
C ALA A 10 -0.68 -8.19 -5.52
N PHE A 11 -1.27 -8.71 -4.44
CA PHE A 11 -1.24 -8.04 -3.14
C PHE A 11 0.20 -7.72 -2.67
N TRP A 12 1.18 -8.57 -2.97
CA TRP A 12 2.58 -8.42 -2.56
C TRP A 12 3.49 -7.82 -3.65
N ASP A 13 2.95 -7.53 -4.84
CA ASP A 13 3.75 -6.97 -5.92
C ASP A 13 4.19 -5.53 -5.59
N ASP A 14 5.34 -5.14 -6.14
CA ASP A 14 5.84 -3.77 -6.13
C ASP A 14 4.89 -2.85 -6.93
N ALA A 15 4.27 -1.89 -6.25
CA ALA A 15 3.34 -0.94 -6.87
C ALA A 15 4.05 0.12 -7.72
N LEU A 16 5.35 0.32 -7.53
CA LEU A 16 6.19 1.23 -8.30
C LEU A 16 6.91 0.56 -9.48
N ALA A 17 6.76 -0.76 -9.65
CA ALA A 17 7.29 -1.45 -10.83
C ALA A 17 6.68 -0.84 -12.11
N PRO A 18 7.45 -0.55 -13.18
CA PRO A 18 6.99 0.29 -14.29
C PRO A 18 5.66 -0.14 -14.92
N GLU A 19 5.49 -1.43 -15.23
CA GLU A 19 4.24 -1.96 -15.81
C GLU A 19 3.06 -1.88 -14.84
N ARG A 20 3.31 -2.04 -13.54
CA ARG A 20 2.27 -1.95 -12.49
C ARG A 20 1.85 -0.52 -12.27
N LEU A 21 2.81 0.40 -12.16
CA LEU A 21 2.56 1.83 -11.99
C LEU A 21 1.74 2.37 -13.16
N LYS A 22 2.16 2.06 -14.40
CA LYS A 22 1.42 2.41 -15.61
C LYS A 22 -0.01 1.85 -15.60
N ASN A 23 -0.19 0.62 -15.14
CA ASN A 23 -1.52 0.03 -15.02
C ASN A 23 -2.38 0.74 -13.96
N SER A 24 -1.81 1.09 -12.81
CA SER A 24 -2.51 1.85 -11.76
C SER A 24 -2.94 3.23 -12.26
N GLU A 25 -2.07 3.94 -12.98
CA GLU A 25 -2.39 5.24 -13.59
C GLU A 25 -3.55 5.15 -14.58
N ALA A 26 -3.60 4.08 -15.38
CA ALA A 26 -4.67 3.87 -16.35
C ALA A 26 -6.02 3.46 -15.73
N HIS A 27 -6.04 3.01 -14.46
CA HIS A 27 -7.23 2.44 -13.82
C HIS A 27 -7.56 3.10 -12.47
N ARG A 28 -7.27 4.40 -12.31
CA ARG A 28 -7.51 5.16 -11.07
C ARG A 28 -8.96 5.09 -10.59
N ASP A 29 -9.92 5.25 -11.50
CA ASP A 29 -11.33 5.18 -11.15
C ASP A 29 -11.72 3.78 -10.63
N GLY A 30 -11.20 2.73 -11.27
CA GLY A 30 -11.42 1.34 -10.81
C GLY A 30 -10.80 1.06 -9.44
N LEU A 31 -9.62 1.62 -9.15
CA LEU A 31 -9.00 1.53 -7.82
C LEU A 31 -9.85 2.25 -6.77
N ARG A 32 -10.37 3.44 -7.09
CA ARG A 32 -11.28 4.19 -6.21
C ARG A 32 -12.57 3.43 -5.95
N GLU A 33 -13.21 2.89 -6.99
CA GLU A 33 -14.42 2.07 -6.86
C GLU A 33 -14.18 0.83 -6.02
N THR A 34 -13.02 0.19 -6.17
CA THR A 34 -12.62 -0.97 -5.35
C THR A 34 -12.55 -0.60 -3.88
N ARG A 35 -11.96 0.56 -3.54
CA ARG A 35 -11.91 1.05 -2.16
C ARG A 35 -13.30 1.30 -1.60
N LEU A 36 -14.16 2.02 -2.32
CA LEU A 36 -15.53 2.29 -1.89
C LEU A 36 -16.32 1.00 -1.64
N ALA A 37 -16.21 0.01 -2.54
CA ALA A 37 -16.87 -1.28 -2.36
C ALA A 37 -16.31 -2.07 -1.17
N ALA A 38 -14.99 -2.00 -0.94
CA ALA A 38 -14.35 -2.66 0.18
C ALA A 38 -14.69 -2.00 1.52
N GLU A 39 -14.77 -0.67 1.58
CA GLU A 39 -15.23 0.10 2.74
C GLU A 39 -16.70 -0.21 3.07
N GLU A 40 -17.58 -0.22 2.06
CA GLU A 40 -18.99 -0.62 2.24
C GLU A 40 -19.12 -2.07 2.75
N ALA A 41 -18.28 -2.98 2.24
CA ALA A 41 -18.24 -4.35 2.73
C ALA A 41 -17.80 -4.43 4.20
N GLN A 42 -16.78 -3.66 4.60
CA GLN A 42 -16.33 -3.57 6.00
C GLN A 42 -17.48 -3.12 6.91
N GLU A 43 -18.17 -2.04 6.57
CA GLU A 43 -19.31 -1.52 7.35
C GLU A 43 -20.42 -2.56 7.52
N ARG A 44 -20.79 -3.26 6.44
CA ARG A 44 -21.84 -4.29 6.47
C ARG A 44 -21.43 -5.49 7.32
N LEU A 45 -20.17 -5.90 7.25
CA LEU A 45 -19.63 -7.03 8.02
C LEU A 45 -19.50 -6.69 9.51
N ASP A 46 -19.00 -5.50 9.84
CA ASP A 46 -18.96 -4.99 11.22
C ASP A 46 -20.38 -4.88 11.80
N ARG A 47 -21.35 -4.42 11.00
CA ARG A 47 -22.76 -4.40 11.41
C ARG A 47 -23.28 -5.80 11.68
N ALA A 48 -23.02 -6.78 10.81
CA ALA A 48 -23.44 -8.16 11.00
C ALA A 48 -22.84 -8.79 12.27
N LEU A 49 -21.55 -8.54 12.54
CA LEU A 49 -20.89 -8.94 13.78
C LEU A 49 -21.58 -8.34 15.01
N SER A 50 -21.90 -7.04 14.97
CA SER A 50 -22.60 -6.36 16.08
C SER A 50 -24.00 -6.91 16.37
N LEU A 51 -24.63 -7.58 15.39
CA LEU A 51 -25.94 -8.20 15.50
C LEU A 51 -25.89 -9.67 15.90
N GLY A 52 -24.71 -10.21 16.25
CA GLY A 52 -24.52 -11.58 16.68
C GLY A 52 -24.40 -12.59 15.54
N GLY A 53 -24.00 -12.15 14.34
CA GLY A 53 -23.62 -13.04 13.26
C GLY A 53 -22.41 -13.92 13.61
N ASP A 54 -22.20 -15.00 12.85
CA ASP A 54 -21.11 -15.95 13.10
C ASP A 54 -19.74 -15.26 13.08
N PRO A 55 -19.02 -15.18 14.21
CA PRO A 55 -17.80 -14.40 14.30
C PRO A 55 -16.66 -15.01 13.48
N THR A 56 -16.62 -16.34 13.30
CA THR A 56 -15.55 -17.00 12.54
C THR A 56 -15.62 -16.60 11.08
N THR A 57 -16.77 -16.82 10.41
CA THR A 57 -16.93 -16.50 8.99
C THR A 57 -16.84 -15.00 8.73
N LEU A 58 -17.52 -14.20 9.55
CA LEU A 58 -17.59 -12.75 9.32
C LEU A 58 -16.25 -12.06 9.55
N SER A 59 -15.44 -12.50 10.52
CA SER A 59 -14.11 -11.91 10.75
C SER A 59 -13.16 -12.17 9.57
N SER A 60 -13.24 -13.35 8.95
CA SER A 60 -12.42 -13.68 7.79
C SER A 60 -12.84 -12.91 6.54
N LEU A 61 -14.15 -12.70 6.33
CA LEU A 61 -14.64 -11.82 5.27
C LEU A 61 -14.25 -10.35 5.52
N LEU A 62 -14.28 -9.90 6.77
CA LEU A 62 -13.89 -8.54 7.15
C LEU A 62 -12.41 -8.32 6.88
N LEU A 63 -11.56 -9.28 7.23
CA LEU A 63 -10.14 -9.27 6.87
C LEU A 63 -9.96 -9.19 5.35
N ALA A 64 -10.66 -10.01 4.57
CA ALA A 64 -10.57 -9.98 3.12
C ALA A 64 -10.96 -8.62 2.53
N ALA A 65 -12.01 -7.98 3.05
CA ALA A 65 -12.42 -6.65 2.65
C ALA A 65 -11.34 -5.59 2.97
N ARG A 66 -10.77 -5.64 4.18
CA ARG A 66 -9.66 -4.74 4.59
C ARG A 66 -8.41 -4.94 3.75
N MET A 67 -8.09 -6.18 3.37
CA MET A 67 -6.99 -6.48 2.46
C MET A 67 -7.25 -5.92 1.05
N LEU A 68 -8.46 -6.04 0.51
CA LEU A 68 -8.80 -5.47 -0.79
C LEU A 68 -8.70 -3.95 -0.79
N ASP A 69 -9.20 -3.28 0.25
CA ASP A 69 -9.09 -1.84 0.42
C ASP A 69 -7.61 -1.40 0.46
N TYR A 70 -6.79 -2.04 1.30
CA TYR A 70 -5.35 -1.76 1.34
C TYR A 70 -4.66 -1.98 0.00
N ALA A 71 -4.98 -3.06 -0.72
CA ALA A 71 -4.37 -3.32 -2.02
C ALA A 71 -4.71 -2.21 -3.01
N ALA A 72 -5.96 -1.77 -3.06
CA ALA A 72 -6.38 -0.68 -3.91
C ALA A 72 -5.75 0.66 -3.51
N MET A 73 -5.68 0.95 -2.19
CA MET A 73 -4.99 2.12 -1.63
C MET A 73 -3.52 2.14 -2.04
N LYS A 74 -2.81 1.02 -1.89
CA LYS A 74 -1.41 0.85 -2.28
C LYS A 74 -1.15 1.27 -3.73
N TYR A 75 -1.96 0.76 -4.66
CA TYR A 75 -1.79 1.07 -6.08
C TYR A 75 -2.26 2.48 -6.45
N ALA A 76 -3.32 2.99 -5.82
CA ALA A 76 -3.79 4.36 -6.03
C ALA A 76 -2.73 5.36 -5.55
N TYR A 77 -2.22 5.18 -4.35
CA TYR A 77 -1.19 6.04 -3.76
C TYR A 77 0.11 6.00 -4.55
N ALA A 78 0.53 4.84 -5.06
CA ALA A 78 1.69 4.76 -5.95
C ALA A 78 1.52 5.65 -7.20
N ALA A 79 0.35 5.62 -7.83
CA ALA A 79 0.03 6.44 -9.01
C ALA A 79 -0.08 7.94 -8.68
N GLU A 80 -0.63 8.30 -7.52
CA GLU A 80 -0.72 9.68 -7.03
C GLU A 80 0.65 10.26 -6.69
N MET A 81 1.47 9.53 -5.92
CA MET A 81 2.82 9.96 -5.57
C MET A 81 3.68 10.19 -6.82
N ALA A 82 3.63 9.27 -7.79
CA ALA A 82 4.35 9.42 -9.05
C ALA A 82 3.86 10.62 -9.87
N GLU A 83 2.56 10.91 -9.84
CA GLU A 83 2.01 12.09 -10.50
C GLU A 83 2.47 13.39 -9.85
N PHE A 84 2.34 13.53 -8.52
CA PHE A 84 2.78 14.75 -7.85
C PHE A 84 4.27 14.98 -8.04
N TRP A 85 5.05 13.90 -7.99
CA TRP A 85 6.49 13.95 -8.26
C TRP A 85 6.80 14.49 -9.66
N ARG A 86 6.04 14.09 -10.69
CA ARG A 86 6.20 14.63 -12.06
C ARG A 86 5.77 16.08 -12.18
N GLN A 87 4.77 16.52 -11.41
CA GLN A 87 4.28 17.90 -11.45
C GLN A 87 5.33 18.94 -10.98
N LEU A 88 6.32 18.51 -10.20
CA LEU A 88 7.49 19.33 -9.84
C LEU A 88 8.36 19.72 -11.06
N GLY A 89 8.29 18.96 -12.15
CA GLY A 89 9.16 19.13 -13.30
C GLY A 89 10.59 18.60 -13.10
N PRO A 90 11.47 18.75 -14.09
CA PRO A 90 12.76 18.06 -14.13
C PRO A 90 13.83 18.64 -13.20
N ARG A 91 13.68 19.89 -12.74
CA ARG A 91 14.61 20.61 -11.86
C ARG A 91 13.84 21.54 -10.93
N PRO A 92 13.06 21.00 -9.98
CA PRO A 92 12.30 21.82 -9.05
C PRO A 92 13.22 22.59 -8.11
N LYS A 93 12.68 23.61 -7.45
CA LYS A 93 13.36 24.19 -6.29
C LYS A 93 13.34 23.19 -5.14
N ARG A 94 14.35 23.24 -4.28
CA ARG A 94 14.43 22.43 -3.06
C ARG A 94 13.23 22.65 -2.16
N GLU A 95 12.74 23.89 -2.07
CA GLU A 95 11.56 24.22 -1.26
C GLU A 95 10.30 23.53 -1.78
N ASP A 96 10.06 23.52 -3.09
CA ASP A 96 8.91 22.86 -3.71
C ASP A 96 8.95 21.33 -3.48
N LEU A 97 10.15 20.74 -3.58
CA LEU A 97 10.35 19.32 -3.27
C LEU A 97 10.06 19.00 -1.80
N GLY A 98 10.62 19.78 -0.87
CA GLY A 98 10.40 19.58 0.56
C GLY A 98 8.94 19.77 0.95
N PHE A 99 8.27 20.78 0.37
CA PHE A 99 6.84 20.99 0.56
C PHE A 99 6.03 19.78 0.08
N LEU A 100 6.26 19.28 -1.13
CA LEU A 100 5.55 18.11 -1.65
C LEU A 100 5.76 16.86 -0.79
N LEU A 101 7.01 16.60 -0.40
CA LEU A 101 7.34 15.45 0.45
C LEU A 101 6.62 15.55 1.79
N PHE A 102 6.57 16.74 2.40
CA PHE A 102 5.83 16.94 3.64
C PHE A 102 4.32 16.83 3.44
N SER A 103 3.75 17.46 2.41
CA SER A 103 2.29 17.60 2.30
C SER A 103 1.58 16.35 1.76
N GLU A 104 2.22 15.59 0.86
CA GLU A 104 1.52 14.52 0.13
C GLU A 104 2.15 13.13 0.27
N ILE A 105 3.48 13.04 0.31
CA ILE A 105 4.20 11.77 0.06
C ILE A 105 4.77 11.14 1.32
N ASN A 106 5.41 11.91 2.20
CA ASN A 106 6.37 11.38 3.18
C ASN A 106 6.35 12.03 4.58
N ALA A 107 5.34 12.82 4.94
CA ALA A 107 5.13 13.22 6.34
C ALA A 107 4.83 12.01 7.26
N GLN A 108 5.36 12.07 8.48
CA GLN A 108 5.33 10.98 9.47
C GLN A 108 3.96 10.70 10.10
N ASN A 109 2.90 11.43 9.75
CA ASN A 109 1.61 11.30 10.44
C ASN A 109 0.37 11.58 9.57
N HIS A 110 0.54 11.90 8.28
CA HIS A 110 -0.57 12.21 7.38
C HIS A 110 -0.20 12.09 5.90
N SER A 111 0.77 11.23 5.57
CA SER A 111 1.21 11.03 4.18
C SER A 111 0.82 9.66 3.66
N ARG A 112 0.82 9.55 2.33
CA ARG A 112 0.52 8.28 1.64
C ARG A 112 1.44 7.14 2.05
N ILE A 113 2.73 7.41 2.25
CA ILE A 113 3.65 6.38 2.71
C ILE A 113 3.35 6.00 4.16
N GLU A 114 3.06 6.98 5.03
CA GLU A 114 2.74 6.67 6.43
C GLU A 114 1.43 5.88 6.55
N ASP A 115 0.38 6.28 5.83
CA ASP A 115 -0.88 5.52 5.76
C ASP A 115 -0.65 4.05 5.39
N LEU A 116 0.26 3.78 4.44
CA LEU A 116 0.62 2.42 4.02
C LEU A 116 1.45 1.69 5.09
N ILE A 117 2.33 2.39 5.79
CA ILE A 117 3.14 1.84 6.90
C ILE A 117 2.23 1.45 8.07
N ASP A 118 1.33 2.34 8.49
CA ASP A 118 0.46 2.15 9.66
C ASP A 118 -0.57 1.06 9.45
N ARG A 119 -1.10 0.93 8.22
CA ARG A 119 -2.14 -0.07 7.92
C ARG A 119 -1.60 -1.50 7.90
N VAL A 120 -0.32 -1.70 7.61
CA VAL A 120 0.28 -3.05 7.47
C VAL A 120 0.28 -3.85 8.78
N PRO A 121 0.78 -3.32 9.93
CA PRO A 121 0.74 -4.03 11.20
C PRO A 121 -0.68 -4.41 11.65
N GLU A 122 -1.66 -3.52 11.45
CA GLU A 122 -3.06 -3.80 11.80
C GLU A 122 -3.63 -4.98 11.00
N LEU A 123 -3.37 -5.00 9.68
CA LEU A 123 -3.78 -6.10 8.81
C LEU A 123 -3.05 -7.39 9.14
N ARG A 124 -1.75 -7.31 9.45
CA ARG A 124 -0.94 -8.47 9.84
C ARG A 124 -1.49 -9.14 11.10
N ASP A 125 -1.86 -8.37 12.10
CA ASP A 125 -2.40 -8.90 13.36
C ASP A 125 -3.82 -9.46 13.17
N SER A 126 -4.64 -8.80 12.35
CA SER A 126 -5.96 -9.31 11.94
C SER A 126 -5.82 -10.63 11.16
N TYR A 127 -4.85 -10.73 10.24
CA TYR A 127 -4.53 -11.94 9.50
C TYR A 127 -4.09 -13.08 10.41
N ARG A 128 -3.24 -12.78 11.40
CA ARG A 128 -2.80 -13.75 12.40
C ARG A 128 -3.98 -14.31 13.19
N ALA A 129 -4.89 -13.44 13.63
CA ALA A 129 -6.07 -13.84 14.39
C ALA A 129 -6.99 -14.76 13.56
N ALA A 130 -7.31 -14.37 12.32
CA ALA A 130 -8.12 -15.18 11.41
C ALA A 130 -7.47 -16.54 11.12
N TRP A 131 -6.16 -16.57 10.86
CA TRP A 131 -5.43 -17.82 10.61
C TRP A 131 -5.54 -18.79 11.80
N LEU A 132 -5.31 -18.31 13.02
CA LEU A 132 -5.34 -19.16 14.22
C LEU A 132 -6.75 -19.62 14.60
N ALA A 133 -7.78 -18.93 14.12
CA ALA A 133 -9.17 -19.35 14.30
C ALA A 133 -9.55 -20.50 13.36
N GLU A 134 -8.94 -20.59 12.18
CA GLU A 134 -9.33 -21.55 11.12
C GLU A 134 -8.31 -22.67 10.88
N TYR A 135 -7.03 -22.42 11.15
CA TYR A 135 -5.93 -23.30 10.76
C TYR A 135 -4.96 -23.56 11.91
N THR A 136 -4.13 -24.58 11.74
CA THR A 136 -2.99 -24.82 12.65
C THR A 136 -1.90 -23.75 12.45
N PRO A 137 -1.01 -23.53 13.43
CA PRO A 137 0.10 -22.57 13.28
C PRO A 137 1.11 -22.89 12.17
N TYR A 138 1.02 -24.07 11.54
CA TYR A 138 1.89 -24.46 10.44
C TYR A 138 1.86 -23.42 9.31
N ARG A 139 3.03 -22.98 8.83
CA ARG A 139 3.23 -21.91 7.81
C ARG A 139 2.80 -20.49 8.17
N LEU A 140 2.15 -20.25 9.32
CA LEU A 140 1.77 -18.90 9.74
C LEU A 140 2.96 -17.93 9.72
N GLY A 141 4.10 -18.34 10.29
CA GLY A 141 5.31 -17.51 10.29
C GLY A 141 5.80 -17.12 8.90
N THR A 142 5.72 -18.02 7.92
CA THR A 142 6.08 -17.73 6.53
C THR A 142 5.16 -16.69 5.91
N VAL A 143 3.85 -16.73 6.21
CA VAL A 143 2.90 -15.76 5.69
C VAL A 143 3.06 -14.41 6.40
N LEU A 144 3.26 -14.39 7.71
CA LEU A 144 3.54 -13.16 8.46
C LEU A 144 4.83 -12.48 7.98
N GLY A 145 5.82 -13.23 7.53
CA GLY A 145 7.03 -12.67 6.90
C GLY A 145 6.75 -11.84 5.64
N LYS A 146 5.64 -12.08 4.91
CA LYS A 146 5.26 -11.25 3.76
C LYS A 146 4.72 -9.88 4.20
N TRP A 147 3.95 -9.85 5.29
CA TRP A 147 3.51 -8.61 5.92
C TRP A 147 4.70 -7.80 6.44
N ASP A 148 5.66 -8.47 7.08
CA ASP A 148 6.89 -7.82 7.55
C ASP A 148 7.68 -7.22 6.35
N ALA A 149 7.75 -7.93 5.22
CA ALA A 149 8.37 -7.43 4.00
C ALA A 149 7.63 -6.22 3.39
N GLU A 150 6.29 -6.21 3.42
CA GLU A 150 5.48 -5.07 2.97
C GLU A 150 5.77 -3.82 3.80
N PHE A 151 5.80 -3.94 5.13
CA PHE A 151 6.17 -2.84 6.03
C PHE A 151 7.57 -2.33 5.72
N GLN A 152 8.54 -3.24 5.61
CA GLN A 152 9.94 -2.89 5.34
C GLN A 152 10.13 -2.23 3.98
N TYR A 153 9.32 -2.56 2.98
CA TYR A 153 9.34 -1.91 1.68
C TYR A 153 8.97 -0.42 1.80
N TRP A 154 7.81 -0.10 2.41
CA TRP A 154 7.36 1.30 2.55
C TRP A 154 8.29 2.11 3.44
N TRP A 155 8.74 1.52 4.55
CA TRP A 155 9.70 2.16 5.43
C TRP A 155 11.06 2.42 4.75
N SER A 156 11.52 1.49 3.90
CA SER A 156 12.74 1.68 3.11
C SER A 156 12.58 2.78 2.06
N LEU A 157 11.41 2.88 1.42
CA LEU A 157 11.08 3.96 0.49
C LEU A 157 11.11 5.33 1.19
N GLN A 158 10.44 5.48 2.34
CA GLN A 158 10.47 6.68 3.18
C GLN A 158 11.91 7.10 3.51
N ARG A 159 12.76 6.15 3.93
CA ARG A 159 14.17 6.42 4.24
C ARG A 159 14.98 6.86 3.02
N ARG A 160 14.73 6.28 1.85
CA ARG A 160 15.39 6.68 0.59
C ARG A 160 15.01 8.09 0.17
N LEU A 161 13.73 8.45 0.29
CA LEU A 161 13.24 9.80 0.01
C LEU A 161 13.83 10.83 0.97
N ASN A 162 13.82 10.56 2.29
CA ASN A 162 14.46 11.42 3.28
C ASN A 162 15.95 11.64 2.99
N LYS A 163 16.67 10.57 2.60
CA LYS A 163 18.08 10.67 2.22
C LYS A 163 18.25 11.52 0.95
N PHE A 164 17.41 11.32 -0.06
CA PHE A 164 17.45 12.10 -1.29
C PHE A 164 17.20 13.59 -1.04
N GLU A 165 16.12 13.93 -0.33
CA GLU A 165 15.78 15.30 0.04
C GLU A 165 16.92 16.00 0.78
N SER A 166 17.55 15.32 1.75
CA SER A 166 18.65 15.90 2.53
C SER A 166 19.86 16.32 1.68
N GLY A 167 20.07 15.65 0.55
CA GLY A 167 21.16 15.89 -0.39
C GLY A 167 20.78 16.69 -1.63
N PHE A 168 19.51 17.09 -1.78
CA PHE A 168 19.01 17.80 -2.95
C PHE A 168 19.27 19.32 -2.86
N HIS A 169 19.70 19.90 -3.97
CA HIS A 169 19.99 21.33 -4.11
C HIS A 169 19.30 21.91 -5.35
N ASP A 170 19.09 23.23 -5.36
CA ASP A 170 18.53 23.92 -6.50
C ASP A 170 19.36 23.68 -7.76
N GLY A 171 18.69 23.28 -8.85
CA GLY A 171 19.33 22.95 -10.12
C GLY A 171 19.65 21.46 -10.32
N ASP A 172 19.55 20.64 -9.27
CA ASP A 172 19.64 19.19 -9.38
C ASP A 172 18.50 18.64 -10.24
N ALA A 173 18.80 17.53 -10.95
CA ALA A 173 17.80 16.82 -11.71
C ALA A 173 16.95 15.94 -10.79
N LEU A 174 15.64 15.96 -11.01
CA LEU A 174 14.71 15.08 -10.32
C LEU A 174 14.64 13.74 -11.05
N PRO A 175 15.09 12.61 -10.46
CA PRO A 175 14.93 11.30 -11.07
C PRO A 175 13.45 10.87 -11.05
N PRO A 176 13.03 9.88 -11.85
CA PRO A 176 11.68 9.32 -11.76
C PRO A 176 11.37 8.75 -10.37
N PHE A 177 10.11 8.85 -9.90
CA PHE A 177 9.73 8.42 -8.56
C PHE A 177 9.95 6.92 -8.33
N GLU A 178 9.67 6.11 -9.34
CA GLU A 178 9.87 4.66 -9.33
C GLU A 178 11.34 4.24 -9.15
N SER A 179 12.30 5.14 -9.42
CA SER A 179 13.73 4.88 -9.19
C SER A 179 14.08 4.73 -7.70
N PHE A 180 13.22 5.22 -6.80
CA PHE A 180 13.39 5.03 -5.37
C PHE A 180 12.92 3.65 -4.89
N SER A 181 12.17 2.90 -5.70
CA SER A 181 11.66 1.58 -5.34
C SER A 181 12.79 0.63 -4.92
N VAL A 182 12.49 -0.20 -3.93
CA VAL A 182 13.36 -1.32 -3.56
C VAL A 182 12.89 -2.52 -4.35
N GLU A 183 13.73 -3.06 -5.23
CA GLU A 183 13.41 -4.27 -5.98
C GLU A 183 12.96 -5.37 -5.02
N ARG A 184 11.68 -5.72 -5.08
CA ARG A 184 11.16 -6.87 -4.32
C ARG A 184 11.67 -8.11 -5.04
N GLN A 185 12.58 -8.85 -4.42
CA GLN A 185 12.92 -10.18 -4.91
C GLN A 185 11.61 -10.99 -4.93
N ALA A 186 11.20 -11.38 -6.14
CA ALA A 186 10.06 -12.29 -6.28
C ALA A 186 10.38 -13.58 -5.50
N PRO A 187 9.43 -14.11 -4.71
CA PRO A 187 9.61 -15.39 -4.03
C PRO A 187 9.82 -16.54 -5.02
#